data_AF-A0A1I1D3Y5-F1
#
_entry.id   AF-A0A1I1D3Y5-F1
#
_cell.length_a   1.000
_cell.length_b   1.000
_cell.length_c   1.000
_cell.angle_alpha   90.00
_cell.angle_beta   90.00
_cell.angle_gamma   90.00
#
_symmetry.space_group_name_H-M   'P 1'
#
loop_
_entity.id
_entity.type
_entity.pdbx_description
1 polymer ?
#
loop_
_entity_poly.entity_id
_entity_poly.type
_entity_poly.pdbx_seq_one_letter_code
_entity_poly.pdbx_strand_id
1 'polypeptide(L)'
;MFKSKLTIDDLKVGMHVVPEQLSDLYGVWVFINPETATSDGFDILYFCDENTKDDKEIEKIQKQYGKTTVIFQPKFYEDEDAAIYD
;
A
#
# COMPACT_ATOMS: atom_id res chain seq x y z
N MET A 1 14.23 16.45 2.22
CA MET A 1 12.92 16.56 2.90
C MET A 1 12.41 15.15 3.09
N PHE A 2 12.25 14.70 4.34
CA PHE A 2 11.52 13.46 4.60
C PHE A 2 10.05 13.71 4.23
N LYS A 3 9.52 12.99 3.23
CA LYS A 3 8.08 13.03 2.95
C LYS A 3 7.38 12.40 4.16
N SER A 4 6.33 13.04 4.67
CA SER A 4 5.57 12.51 5.80
C SER A 4 5.03 11.12 5.45
N LYS A 5 5.23 10.18 6.38
CA LYS A 5 4.69 8.83 6.28
C LYS A 5 3.16 8.88 6.32
N LEU A 6 2.49 8.06 5.53
CA LEU A 6 1.03 8.03 5.40
C LEU A 6 0.45 6.96 6.32
N THR A 7 -0.73 7.25 6.86
CA THR A 7 -1.59 6.26 7.54
C THR A 7 -2.66 5.74 6.58
N ILE A 8 -3.41 4.71 6.96
CA ILE A 8 -4.49 4.17 6.11
C ILE A 8 -5.56 5.23 5.80
N ASP A 9 -5.82 6.14 6.74
CA ASP A 9 -6.82 7.21 6.60
C ASP A 9 -6.38 8.29 5.59
N ASP A 10 -5.09 8.38 5.30
CA ASP A 10 -4.54 9.31 4.32
C ASP A 10 -4.61 8.75 2.89
N LEU A 11 -4.74 7.43 2.74
CA LEU A 11 -4.74 6.75 1.44
C LEU A 11 -6.02 7.04 0.64
N LYS A 12 -5.85 7.26 -0.66
CA LYS A 12 -6.96 7.43 -1.60
C LYS A 12 -6.66 6.72 -2.90
N VAL A 13 -7.70 6.12 -3.50
CA VAL A 13 -7.61 5.58 -4.86
C VAL A 13 -7.29 6.72 -5.84
N GLY A 14 -6.30 6.49 -6.70
CA GLY A 14 -5.75 7.47 -7.64
C GLY A 14 -4.68 8.40 -7.05
N MET A 15 -4.32 8.24 -5.77
CA MET A 15 -3.22 8.99 -5.17
C MET A 15 -1.87 8.45 -5.63
N HIS A 16 -0.98 9.36 -6.06
CA HIS A 16 0.41 9.05 -6.36
C HIS A 16 1.24 9.09 -5.07
N VAL A 17 1.93 7.99 -4.75
CA VAL A 17 2.74 7.84 -3.54
C VAL A 17 4.10 7.27 -3.88
N VAL A 18 5.10 7.55 -3.05
CA VAL A 18 6.40 6.86 -3.11
C VAL A 18 6.48 5.74 -2.08
N PRO A 19 7.30 4.69 -2.31
CA PRO A 19 7.45 3.57 -1.37
C PRO A 19 7.70 4.01 0.09
N GLU A 20 8.49 5.06 0.29
CA GLU A 20 8.85 5.56 1.63
C GLU A 20 7.65 6.12 2.41
N GLN A 21 6.61 6.58 1.70
CA GLN A 21 5.41 7.07 2.36
C GLN A 21 4.54 5.93 2.90
N LEU A 22 4.71 4.72 2.36
CA LEU A 22 3.99 3.51 2.80
C LEU A 22 4.79 2.66 3.78
N SER A 23 5.94 3.16 4.26
CA SER A 23 6.89 2.35 5.04
C SER A 23 6.34 1.87 6.38
N ASP A 24 5.33 2.54 6.93
CA ASP A 24 4.73 2.27 8.25
C ASP A 24 3.27 1.80 8.11
N LEU A 25 2.86 1.41 6.89
CA LEU A 25 1.50 0.96 6.60
C LEU A 25 1.39 -0.55 6.82
N TYR A 26 1.31 -0.92 8.09
CA TYR A 26 1.23 -2.30 8.53
C TYR A 26 -0.18 -2.88 8.43
N GLY A 27 -0.29 -4.13 7.98
CA GLY A 27 -1.55 -4.85 7.82
C GLY A 27 -2.43 -4.38 6.66
N VAL A 28 -1.90 -3.53 5.79
CA VAL A 28 -2.62 -2.97 4.64
C VAL A 28 -2.06 -3.56 3.35
N TRP A 29 -2.94 -4.05 2.50
CA TRP A 29 -2.64 -4.41 1.12
C TRP A 29 -2.86 -3.18 0.25
N VAL A 30 -1.82 -2.72 -0.44
CA VAL A 30 -1.90 -1.62 -1.40
C VAL A 30 -1.67 -2.17 -2.80
N PHE A 31 -2.70 -2.08 -3.63
CA PHE A 31 -2.67 -2.47 -5.03
C PHE A 31 -2.26 -1.26 -5.86
N ILE A 32 -1.15 -1.39 -6.59
CA ILE A 32 -0.54 -0.26 -7.32
C ILE A 32 -0.76 -0.38 -8.82
N ASN A 33 -0.83 0.77 -9.50
CA ASN A 33 -0.95 0.82 -10.95
C ASN A 33 0.42 0.50 -11.58
N PRO A 34 0.57 -0.62 -12.32
CA PRO A 34 1.84 -0.96 -12.93
C PRO A 34 2.24 0.02 -14.05
N GLU A 35 1.29 0.74 -14.64
CA GLU A 35 1.56 1.70 -15.72
C GLU A 35 2.21 2.99 -15.21
N THR A 36 2.01 3.30 -13.93
CA THR A 36 2.56 4.53 -13.30
C THR A 36 3.66 4.24 -12.28
N ALA A 37 4.02 2.96 -12.12
CA ALA A 37 5.12 2.53 -11.27
C ALA A 37 6.48 2.90 -11.87
N THR A 38 7.09 3.95 -11.32
CA THR A 38 8.38 4.49 -11.74
C THR A 38 9.27 4.72 -10.51
N SER A 39 10.50 5.22 -10.72
CA SER A 39 11.37 5.64 -9.61
C SER A 39 10.78 6.78 -8.78
N ASP A 40 9.82 7.54 -9.33
CA ASP A 40 9.21 8.70 -8.67
C ASP A 40 7.95 8.35 -7.86
N GLY A 41 7.52 7.08 -7.89
CA GLY A 41 6.35 6.58 -7.18
C GLY A 41 5.43 5.73 -8.05
N PHE A 42 4.20 5.56 -7.57
CA PHE A 42 3.13 4.80 -8.23
C PHE A 42 1.76 5.29 -7.76
N ASP A 43 0.72 5.06 -8.57
CA ASP A 43 -0.65 5.36 -8.17
C ASP A 43 -1.30 4.18 -7.45
N ILE A 44 -2.11 4.48 -6.45
CA ILE A 44 -2.91 3.50 -5.72
C ILE A 44 -4.17 3.17 -6.53
N LEU A 45 -4.35 1.92 -6.92
CA LEU A 45 -5.59 1.44 -7.54
C LEU A 45 -6.63 1.06 -6.50
N TYR A 46 -6.19 0.46 -5.40
CA TYR A 46 -7.04 0.02 -4.30
C TYR A 46 -6.18 -0.24 -3.07
N PHE A 47 -6.77 -0.13 -1.89
CA PHE A 47 -6.14 -0.52 -0.65
C PHE A 47 -7.18 -1.12 0.28
N CYS A 48 -6.78 -2.12 1.05
CA CYS A 48 -7.65 -2.76 2.03
C CYS A 48 -6.83 -3.32 3.19
N ASP A 49 -7.49 -3.54 4.32
CA ASP A 49 -6.99 -4.33 5.45
C ASP A 49 -7.74 -5.66 5.53
N GLU A 50 -7.53 -6.41 6.61
CA GLU A 50 -8.13 -7.73 6.82
C GLU A 50 -9.65 -7.69 6.97
N ASN A 51 -10.19 -6.52 7.36
CA ASN A 51 -11.60 -6.29 7.65
C ASN A 51 -12.36 -5.71 6.45
N THR A 52 -11.65 -5.03 5.55
CA THR A 52 -12.21 -4.25 4.43
C THR A 52 -11.93 -4.87 3.07
N LYS A 53 -11.21 -6.00 3.03
CA LYS A 53 -10.89 -6.73 1.81
C LYS A 53 -12.14 -7.08 1.00
N ASP A 54 -12.20 -6.61 -0.24
CA ASP A 54 -13.21 -7.02 -1.23
C ASP A 54 -12.57 -7.82 -2.37
N ASP A 55 -12.80 -9.13 -2.37
CA ASP A 55 -12.29 -10.04 -3.40
C ASP A 55 -12.79 -9.70 -4.80
N LYS A 56 -13.98 -9.09 -4.95
CA LYS A 56 -14.52 -8.72 -6.26
C LYS A 56 -13.78 -7.53 -6.85
N GLU A 57 -13.44 -6.53 -6.04
CA GLU A 57 -12.63 -5.39 -6.48
C GLU A 57 -11.22 -5.84 -6.85
N ILE A 58 -10.62 -6.73 -6.05
CA ILE A 58 -9.31 -7.32 -6.35
C ILE A 58 -9.35 -8.08 -7.68
N GLU A 59 -10.37 -8.91 -7.92
CA GLU A 59 -10.52 -9.65 -9.18
C GLU A 59 -10.68 -8.70 -10.38
N LYS A 60 -11.43 -7.60 -10.23
CA LYS A 60 -11.57 -6.58 -11.30
C LYS A 60 -10.22 -5.95 -11.64
N ILE A 61 -9.45 -5.57 -10.62
CA ILE A 61 -8.12 -4.95 -10.79
C ILE A 61 -7.16 -5.91 -11.49
N GLN A 62 -7.13 -7.17 -11.06
CA GLN A 62 -6.31 -8.22 -11.70
C GLN A 62 -6.73 -8.47 -13.16
N LYS A 63 -8.03 -8.44 -13.47
CA LYS A 63 -8.50 -8.55 -14.86
C LYS A 63 -8.13 -7.35 -15.72
N GLN A 64 -8.17 -6.14 -15.15
CA GLN A 64 -7.89 -4.90 -15.88
C GLN A 64 -6.40 -4.70 -16.15
N TYR A 65 -5.54 -4.93 -15.15
CA TYR A 65 -4.11 -4.62 -15.22
C TYR A 65 -3.23 -5.89 -15.35
N GLY A 66 -3.82 -7.08 -15.32
CA GLY A 66 -3.11 -8.35 -15.38
C GLY A 66 -2.37 -8.67 -14.07
N LYS A 67 -1.03 -8.72 -14.10
CA LYS A 67 -0.23 -8.96 -12.90
C LYS A 67 -0.20 -7.68 -12.05
N THR A 68 -1.09 -7.60 -11.08
CA THR A 68 -1.09 -6.49 -10.11
C THR A 68 0.04 -6.67 -9.10
N THR A 69 0.83 -5.62 -8.91
CA THR A 69 1.83 -5.57 -7.83
C THR A 69 1.11 -5.15 -6.55
N VAL A 70 1.37 -5.87 -5.46
CA VAL A 70 0.78 -5.61 -4.16
C VAL A 70 1.91 -5.36 -3.17
N ILE A 71 1.83 -4.24 -2.47
CA ILE A 71 2.68 -3.95 -1.32
C ILE A 71 1.87 -4.36 -0.09
N PHE A 72 2.44 -5.28 0.68
CA PHE A 72 1.87 -5.71 1.95
C PHE A 72 2.98 -5.74 2.99
N GLN A 73 2.83 -4.94 4.04
CA GLN A 73 3.69 -5.00 5.20
C GLN A 73 2.95 -5.73 6.31
N PRO A 74 3.42 -6.92 6.76
CA PRO A 74 2.75 -7.65 7.82
C PRO A 74 2.68 -6.85 9.13
N LYS A 75 1.53 -6.87 9.81
CA LYS A 75 1.32 -6.27 11.15
C LYS A 75 2.33 -6.71 12.21
N PHE A 76 2.93 -7.89 12.06
CA PHE A 76 3.92 -8.44 12.98
C PHE A 76 5.14 -7.52 13.19
N TYR A 77 5.50 -6.70 12.20
CA TYR A 77 6.62 -5.76 12.32
C TYR A 77 6.29 -4.49 13.12
N GLU A 78 5.02 -4.21 13.41
CA GLU A 78 4.62 -3.06 14.24
C GLU A 78 5.18 -3.18 15.66
N ASP A 79 5.20 -4.40 16.23
CA ASP A 79 5.74 -4.69 17.56
C ASP A 79 7.27 -4.88 17.57
N GLU A 80 7.88 -5.38 16.48
CA GLU A 80 9.34 -5.54 16.40
C GLU A 80 10.07 -4.20 16.17
N ASP A 81 9.50 -3.27 15.41
CA ASP A 81 10.10 -1.94 15.20
C ASP A 81 10.00 -1.06 16.48
N ALA A 82 8.99 -1.30 17.31
CA ALA A 82 8.86 -0.68 18.63
C ALA A 82 9.89 -1.20 19.65
N ALA A 83 10.38 -2.43 19.48
CA ALA A 83 11.28 -3.09 20.44
C ALA A 83 12.79 -2.86 20.17
N ILE A 84 13.17 -2.26 19.04
CA ILE A 84 14.59 -1.98 18.70
C ILE A 84 15.03 -0.57 19.16
N TYR A 85 14.10 0.25 19.68
CA TYR A 85 14.38 1.58 20.24
C TYR A 85 14.03 1.71 21.74
N ASP A 86 14.36 0.69 22.56
CA ASP A 86 14.49 0.83 24.01
C ASP A 86 15.91 0.43 24.47
#